data_AF-A0AAX6NCR3-F1
#
_entry.id   AF-A0AAX6NCR3-F1
#
_cell.length_a   1.000
_cell.length_b   1.000
_cell.length_c   1.000
_cell.angle_alpha   90.00
_cell.angle_beta   90.00
_cell.angle_gamma   90.00
#
_symmetry.space_group_name_H-M   'P 1'
#
loop_
_entity.id
_entity.type
_entity.pdbx_description
1 polymer ?
#
loop_
_entity_poly.entity_id
_entity_poly.type
_entity_poly.pdbx_seq_one_letter_code
_entity_poly.pdbx_strand_id
1 'polypeptide(L)'
;MSFLNKLFGNKKQENQPVNQDEKKELLEQRKEDELAGDTNESEELESTISLESLGDLITFSSGPVGVTTGSAATDFYVYEWFIKETGEVFYVGKGRGNRYKAHHERAYEAEKIREMYDTDVRFVKKGLTEEEAVELESQEMTRILNETNDRLTNRMIPFFTKRGNGYDRSSNTPSFQFETAPTLYVNEIEEHYYNLKPQLFDEVILESLKAPVFMNWNIDDQVNTIYGGNVEKYLGETKSLLLKNGSKVLKSQYAKSTTAWIYVGDESVTKYNLFQKNALDRIGRKIPTYHLIDVWRFLKDNIDEFPPFPLINELTNLNPTHNRVPLEGIKNLYDVSKGFDEGMPYWQEGDKERKNGNLERAIELFDLARYNGYEAPALYKSYTMAFRKLKDYDNEIAIIDEAIERSQTTDGGVNESFILEIKERREKAILLKKKKEGIN
;
A
#
# COMPACT_ATOMS: atom_id res chain seq x y z
N MET A 1 -13.64 6.01 -50.59
CA MET A 1 -12.86 5.79 -49.36
C MET A 1 -13.81 5.39 -48.24
N SER A 2 -14.03 4.09 -48.17
CA SER A 2 -14.72 3.36 -47.09
C SER A 2 -13.68 2.95 -46.04
N PHE A 3 -14.15 2.53 -44.87
CA PHE A 3 -13.46 1.95 -43.69
C PHE A 3 -13.27 2.91 -42.51
N LEU A 4 -14.30 2.98 -41.64
CA LEU A 4 -14.17 2.93 -40.17
C LEU A 4 -15.52 3.03 -39.41
N ASN A 5 -16.59 2.43 -39.94
CA ASN A 5 -17.85 2.26 -39.18
C ASN A 5 -18.25 0.77 -39.19
N LYS A 6 -17.68 -0.02 -38.27
CA LYS A 6 -18.20 -1.36 -37.90
C LYS A 6 -17.47 -1.94 -36.68
N LEU A 7 -17.74 -1.42 -35.50
CA LEU A 7 -17.60 -2.13 -34.23
C LEU A 7 -18.32 -1.29 -33.19
N PHE A 8 -19.48 -1.76 -32.76
CA PHE A 8 -20.30 -1.42 -31.59
C PHE A 8 -21.78 -1.52 -31.99
N GLY A 9 -22.22 -2.77 -32.18
CA GLY A 9 -23.63 -3.11 -32.25
C GLY A 9 -24.24 -3.01 -30.86
N ASN A 10 -25.25 -2.15 -30.73
CA ASN A 10 -26.11 -2.01 -29.55
C ASN A 10 -26.75 -3.36 -29.15
N LYS A 11 -26.51 -3.78 -27.91
CA LYS A 11 -27.45 -4.64 -27.16
C LYS A 11 -27.78 -3.97 -25.83
N LYS A 12 -29.07 -3.62 -25.69
CA LYS A 12 -29.71 -3.21 -24.43
C LYS A 12 -29.48 -4.30 -23.38
N GLN A 13 -28.97 -3.93 -22.20
CA GLN A 13 -29.11 -4.74 -20.99
C GLN A 13 -30.41 -4.33 -20.29
N GLU A 14 -31.33 -5.29 -20.16
CA GLU A 14 -32.45 -5.23 -19.23
C GLU A 14 -31.92 -5.38 -17.79
N ASN A 15 -32.40 -4.52 -16.90
CA ASN A 15 -32.14 -4.58 -15.48
C ASN A 15 -32.83 -5.82 -14.86
N GLN A 16 -32.06 -6.69 -14.21
CA GLN A 16 -32.56 -7.58 -13.16
C GLN A 16 -31.85 -7.26 -11.84
N PRO A 17 -32.56 -7.22 -10.70
CA PRO A 17 -31.98 -6.88 -9.40
C PRO A 17 -31.22 -8.07 -8.82
N VAL A 18 -29.98 -7.84 -8.41
CA VAL A 18 -29.15 -8.84 -7.72
C VAL A 18 -29.69 -9.08 -6.32
N ASN A 19 -29.96 -10.35 -6.02
CA ASN A 19 -30.55 -10.86 -4.80
C ASN A 19 -29.57 -10.73 -3.62
N GLN A 20 -30.04 -10.23 -2.47
CA GLN A 20 -29.20 -9.94 -1.30
C GLN A 20 -28.76 -11.19 -0.51
N ASP A 21 -29.28 -12.37 -0.86
CA ASP A 21 -29.02 -13.62 -0.13
C ASP A 21 -27.71 -14.32 -0.57
N GLU A 22 -27.26 -14.18 -1.83
CA GLU A 22 -25.97 -14.75 -2.29
C GLU A 22 -24.75 -14.10 -1.61
N LYS A 23 -24.91 -12.87 -1.11
CA LYS A 23 -23.84 -12.15 -0.39
C LYS A 23 -23.66 -12.65 1.05
N LYS A 24 -24.64 -13.39 1.57
CA LYS A 24 -24.64 -13.93 2.93
C LYS A 24 -23.96 -15.31 2.99
N GLU A 25 -24.20 -16.17 2.01
CA GLU A 25 -23.52 -17.48 1.88
C GLU A 25 -22.01 -17.35 1.66
N LEU A 26 -21.56 -16.38 0.85
CA LEU A 26 -20.13 -16.11 0.64
C LEU A 26 -19.41 -15.54 1.89
N LEU A 27 -20.15 -15.00 2.85
CA LEU A 27 -19.62 -14.46 4.10
C LEU A 27 -19.58 -15.49 5.23
N GLU A 28 -20.44 -16.52 5.17
CA GLU A 28 -20.45 -17.63 6.12
C GLU A 28 -19.40 -18.68 5.76
N GLN A 29 -19.17 -18.98 4.46
CA GLN A 29 -18.07 -19.85 4.04
C GLN A 29 -16.67 -19.31 4.42
N ARG A 30 -16.47 -17.99 4.41
CA ARG A 30 -15.20 -17.39 4.87
C ARG A 30 -14.96 -17.50 6.38
N LYS A 31 -16.00 -17.71 7.18
CA LYS A 31 -15.87 -17.83 8.64
C LYS A 31 -15.57 -19.25 9.10
N GLU A 32 -15.92 -20.25 8.30
CA GLU A 32 -15.63 -21.66 8.62
C GLU A 32 -14.18 -22.04 8.25
N ASP A 33 -13.58 -21.40 7.24
CA ASP A 33 -12.17 -21.63 6.87
C ASP A 33 -11.15 -20.98 7.83
N GLU A 34 -11.56 -20.01 8.66
CA GLU A 34 -10.69 -19.36 9.67
C GLU A 34 -10.67 -20.08 11.03
N LEU A 35 -11.43 -21.15 11.22
CA LEU A 35 -11.57 -21.87 12.50
C LEU A 35 -10.95 -23.28 12.53
N ALA A 36 -10.33 -23.73 11.44
CA ALA A 36 -9.62 -25.01 11.38
C ALA A 36 -8.10 -24.81 11.39
N GLY A 37 -7.56 -24.32 12.51
CA GLY A 37 -6.14 -24.34 12.82
C GLY A 37 -5.77 -25.69 13.45
N ASP A 38 -5.05 -26.52 12.69
CA ASP A 38 -4.63 -27.86 13.04
C ASP A 38 -3.59 -27.84 14.17
N THR A 39 -3.89 -28.53 15.27
CA THR A 39 -2.97 -28.81 16.38
C THR A 39 -2.03 -29.95 15.99
N ASN A 40 -0.73 -29.70 15.90
CA ASN A 40 0.28 -30.76 15.97
C ASN A 40 1.39 -30.35 16.94
N GLU A 41 1.42 -31.05 18.06
CA GLU A 41 2.53 -31.11 19.01
C GLU A 41 3.76 -31.69 18.31
N SER A 42 4.90 -31.01 18.41
CA SER A 42 6.20 -31.61 18.09
C SER A 42 7.13 -31.45 19.29
N GLU A 43 7.42 -32.58 19.93
CA GLU A 43 8.37 -32.72 21.02
C GLU A 43 9.76 -32.17 20.66
N GLU A 44 10.32 -31.37 21.56
CA GLU A 44 11.70 -30.90 21.53
C GLU A 44 12.66 -32.10 21.62
N LEU A 45 13.50 -32.26 20.59
CA LEU A 45 14.77 -32.97 20.73
C LEU A 45 15.90 -32.04 20.27
N GLU A 46 16.56 -31.41 21.24
CA GLU A 46 17.78 -30.64 21.02
C GLU A 46 18.87 -31.55 20.44
N SER A 47 19.29 -31.27 19.21
CA SER A 47 20.60 -31.70 18.72
C SER A 47 21.38 -30.47 18.26
N THR A 48 22.34 -30.07 19.08
CA THR A 48 23.34 -29.03 18.77
C THR A 48 24.25 -29.52 17.65
N ILE A 49 24.10 -28.94 16.45
CA ILE A 49 25.04 -29.15 15.33
C ILE A 49 25.98 -27.94 15.26
N SER A 50 27.27 -28.19 15.46
CA SER A 50 28.36 -27.22 15.37
C SER A 50 28.47 -26.67 13.93
N LEU A 51 28.43 -25.35 13.81
CA LEU A 51 28.33 -24.59 12.56
C LEU A 51 29.70 -24.29 11.90
N GLU A 52 30.73 -25.08 12.19
CA GLU A 52 32.11 -24.78 11.76
C GLU A 52 32.66 -25.75 10.68
N SER A 53 31.88 -26.75 10.24
CA SER A 53 32.33 -27.76 9.26
C SER A 53 31.56 -27.81 7.93
N LEU A 54 30.61 -26.91 7.68
CA LEU A 54 29.73 -26.92 6.48
C LEU A 54 30.16 -25.96 5.35
N GLY A 55 31.39 -25.42 5.42
CA GLY A 55 31.85 -24.34 4.57
C GLY A 55 31.91 -24.59 3.05
N ASP A 56 31.77 -25.83 2.56
CA ASP A 56 32.00 -26.15 1.14
C ASP A 56 30.96 -27.07 0.47
N LEU A 57 29.77 -27.30 1.04
CA LEU A 57 28.82 -28.25 0.41
C LEU A 57 27.32 -28.04 0.66
N ILE A 58 26.83 -26.79 0.62
CA ILE A 58 25.38 -26.54 0.53
C ILE A 58 25.07 -25.75 -0.75
N THR A 59 24.73 -26.47 -1.81
CA THR A 59 24.01 -25.88 -2.95
C THR A 59 22.55 -25.72 -2.54
N PHE A 60 22.16 -24.51 -2.16
CA PHE A 60 20.76 -24.17 -1.91
C PHE A 60 20.00 -24.18 -3.25
N SER A 61 19.30 -25.27 -3.56
CA SER A 61 18.33 -25.29 -4.65
C SER A 61 16.99 -24.75 -4.13
N SER A 62 16.34 -23.87 -4.88
CA SER A 62 15.00 -23.42 -4.52
C SER A 62 13.97 -24.54 -4.67
N GLY A 63 13.00 -24.58 -3.75
CA GLY A 63 11.82 -25.42 -3.91
C GLY A 63 10.93 -24.92 -5.06
N PRO A 64 10.08 -25.78 -5.64
CA PRO A 64 9.23 -25.39 -6.76
C PRO A 64 8.18 -24.36 -6.33
N VAL A 65 7.80 -23.48 -7.26
CA VAL A 65 6.89 -22.34 -7.00
C VAL A 65 5.46 -22.57 -7.49
N GLY A 66 5.20 -23.71 -8.13
CA GLY A 66 3.88 -24.11 -8.59
C GLY A 66 3.01 -24.68 -7.46
N VAL A 67 1.71 -24.37 -7.46
CA VAL A 67 0.74 -24.93 -6.50
C VAL A 67 0.28 -26.30 -6.98
N THR A 68 0.34 -27.31 -6.12
CA THR A 68 -0.25 -28.63 -6.33
C THR A 68 -1.72 -28.65 -5.91
N THR A 69 -2.54 -29.43 -6.61
CA THR A 69 -3.96 -29.64 -6.29
C THR A 69 -4.22 -31.03 -5.71
N GLY A 70 -3.20 -31.90 -5.66
CA GLY A 70 -3.32 -33.30 -5.24
C GLY A 70 -3.90 -34.20 -6.32
N SER A 71 -3.83 -33.78 -7.59
CA SER A 71 -4.43 -34.51 -8.70
C SER A 71 -3.57 -35.71 -9.12
N ALA A 72 -4.13 -36.92 -9.03
CA ALA A 72 -3.47 -38.17 -9.49
C ALA A 72 -3.37 -38.33 -11.03
N ALA A 73 -3.74 -37.31 -11.81
CA ALA A 73 -3.68 -37.37 -13.27
C ALA A 73 -2.24 -37.30 -13.80
N THR A 74 -1.98 -37.98 -14.92
CA THR A 74 -0.65 -38.10 -15.54
C THR A 74 -0.58 -37.45 -16.94
N ASP A 75 -1.58 -36.66 -17.29
CA ASP A 75 -1.67 -35.92 -18.56
C ASP A 75 -1.29 -34.44 -18.40
N PHE A 76 -0.56 -34.08 -17.34
CA PHE A 76 -0.02 -32.73 -17.21
C PHE A 76 1.07 -32.48 -18.26
N TYR A 77 1.26 -31.21 -18.54
CA TYR A 77 2.32 -30.71 -19.40
C TYR A 77 2.83 -29.36 -18.89
N VAL A 78 4.05 -29.03 -19.28
CA VAL A 78 4.63 -27.69 -19.16
C VAL A 78 4.76 -27.11 -20.56
N TYR A 79 4.42 -25.83 -20.69
CA TYR A 79 4.42 -25.11 -21.95
C TYR A 79 5.01 -23.72 -21.79
N GLU A 80 5.46 -23.20 -22.91
CA GLU A 80 5.97 -21.83 -23.05
C GLU A 80 5.08 -21.08 -24.03
N TRP A 81 4.76 -19.84 -23.70
CA TRP A 81 4.29 -18.88 -24.69
C TRP A 81 5.46 -18.04 -25.16
N PHE A 82 5.56 -17.90 -26.49
CA PHE A 82 6.66 -17.19 -27.12
C PHE A 82 6.18 -16.31 -28.28
N ILE A 83 6.94 -15.25 -28.57
CA ILE A 83 6.71 -14.38 -29.72
C ILE A 83 7.30 -15.05 -30.97
N LYS A 84 6.51 -15.27 -32.02
CA LYS A 84 6.94 -16.06 -33.18
C LYS A 84 8.13 -15.45 -33.92
N GLU A 85 8.13 -14.12 -34.05
CA GLU A 85 9.14 -13.39 -34.79
C GLU A 85 10.53 -13.51 -34.14
N THR A 86 10.60 -13.38 -32.81
CA THR A 86 11.86 -13.35 -32.07
C THR A 86 12.23 -14.69 -31.45
N GLY A 87 11.26 -15.57 -31.25
CA GLY A 87 11.40 -16.80 -30.47
C GLY A 87 11.44 -16.57 -28.95
N GLU A 88 11.27 -15.33 -28.49
CA GLU A 88 11.41 -14.95 -27.09
C GLU A 88 10.27 -15.54 -26.25
N VAL A 89 10.63 -16.22 -25.17
CA VAL A 89 9.68 -16.79 -24.20
C VAL A 89 9.31 -15.75 -23.16
N PHE A 90 8.03 -15.41 -23.06
CA PHE A 90 7.53 -14.40 -22.12
C PHE A 90 6.68 -14.98 -20.98
N TYR A 91 6.32 -16.26 -21.05
CA TYR A 91 5.55 -16.94 -20.02
C TYR A 91 5.79 -18.45 -20.03
N VAL A 92 5.96 -19.03 -18.85
CA VAL A 92 5.99 -20.48 -18.63
C VAL A 92 4.76 -20.87 -17.84
N GLY A 93 4.09 -21.95 -18.23
CA GLY A 93 2.92 -22.44 -17.49
C GLY A 93 2.85 -23.95 -17.44
N LYS A 94 2.17 -24.46 -16.42
CA LYS A 94 1.68 -25.84 -16.37
C LYS A 94 0.19 -25.95 -16.67
N GLY A 95 -0.22 -27.09 -17.20
CA GLY A 95 -1.63 -27.34 -17.46
C GLY A 95 -2.00 -28.73 -17.92
N ARG A 96 -3.30 -28.88 -18.18
CA ARG A 96 -3.95 -30.08 -18.75
C ARG A 96 -4.92 -29.67 -19.84
N GLY A 97 -5.22 -30.60 -20.75
CA GLY A 97 -6.15 -30.39 -21.85
C GLY A 97 -5.81 -29.15 -22.70
N ASN A 98 -6.77 -28.22 -22.81
CA ASN A 98 -6.63 -26.99 -23.60
C ASN A 98 -6.24 -25.74 -22.77
N ARG A 99 -5.76 -25.91 -21.52
CA ARG A 99 -5.43 -24.77 -20.65
C ARG A 99 -4.41 -23.80 -21.27
N TYR A 100 -3.49 -24.30 -22.08
CA TYR A 100 -2.48 -23.48 -22.76
C TYR A 100 -3.07 -22.50 -23.80
N LYS A 101 -4.32 -22.73 -24.24
CA LYS A 101 -5.05 -21.84 -25.16
C LYS A 101 -6.02 -20.90 -24.45
N ALA A 102 -6.39 -21.25 -23.21
CA ALA A 102 -7.34 -20.49 -22.42
C ALA A 102 -6.79 -19.09 -22.09
N HIS A 103 -7.68 -18.21 -21.65
CA HIS A 103 -7.32 -16.92 -21.09
C HIS A 103 -7.03 -17.08 -19.58
N HIS A 104 -5.95 -16.46 -19.10
CA HIS A 104 -5.48 -16.58 -17.72
C HIS A 104 -5.58 -15.23 -17.01
N GLU A 105 -6.66 -15.02 -16.26
CA GLU A 105 -6.92 -13.75 -15.54
C GLU A 105 -5.75 -13.30 -14.63
N ARG A 106 -5.06 -14.27 -14.01
CA ARG A 106 -3.93 -14.00 -13.10
C ARG A 106 -2.62 -13.70 -13.85
N ALA A 107 -2.54 -13.99 -15.15
CA ALA A 107 -1.39 -13.74 -16.01
C ALA A 107 -1.68 -12.59 -16.99
N TYR A 108 -2.25 -11.50 -16.48
CA TYR A 108 -2.72 -10.37 -17.28
C TYR A 108 -1.65 -9.73 -18.18
N GLU A 109 -0.38 -9.66 -17.74
CA GLU A 109 0.71 -9.16 -18.59
C GLU A 109 1.00 -10.12 -19.76
N ALA A 110 1.02 -11.43 -19.52
CA ALA A 110 1.21 -12.42 -20.57
C ALA A 110 0.07 -12.37 -21.61
N GLU A 111 -1.17 -12.22 -21.15
CA GLU A 111 -2.33 -12.08 -22.04
C GLU A 111 -2.27 -10.80 -22.87
N LYS A 112 -1.86 -9.68 -22.26
CA LYS A 112 -1.65 -8.42 -22.99
C LYS A 112 -0.59 -8.56 -24.08
N ILE A 113 0.50 -9.28 -23.81
CA ILE A 113 1.53 -9.58 -24.83
C ILE A 113 0.93 -10.45 -25.95
N ARG A 114 0.14 -11.48 -25.64
CA ARG A 114 -0.55 -12.31 -26.65
C ARG A 114 -1.49 -11.52 -27.56
N GLU A 115 -2.10 -10.45 -27.05
CA GLU A 115 -2.96 -9.58 -27.85
C GLU A 115 -2.18 -8.64 -28.79
N MET A 116 -0.97 -8.22 -28.39
CA MET A 116 -0.18 -7.25 -29.15
C MET A 116 0.80 -7.88 -30.14
N TYR A 117 1.25 -9.11 -29.86
CA TYR A 117 2.26 -9.80 -30.66
C TYR A 117 1.68 -11.05 -31.31
N ASP A 118 2.22 -11.44 -32.47
CA ASP A 118 1.96 -12.77 -33.02
C ASP A 118 2.71 -13.82 -32.19
N THR A 119 1.95 -14.57 -31.40
CA THR A 119 2.47 -15.51 -30.41
C THR A 119 2.07 -16.94 -30.73
N ASP A 120 2.87 -17.89 -30.24
CA ASP A 120 2.54 -19.32 -30.30
C ASP A 120 2.88 -20.01 -28.98
N VAL A 121 2.53 -21.29 -28.91
CA VAL A 121 2.78 -22.16 -27.77
C VAL A 121 3.64 -23.33 -28.19
N ARG A 122 4.66 -23.64 -27.40
CA ARG A 122 5.40 -24.91 -27.49
C ARG A 122 5.36 -25.65 -26.17
N PHE A 123 5.37 -26.96 -26.25
CA PHE A 123 5.39 -27.81 -25.06
C PHE A 123 6.83 -28.17 -24.72
N VAL A 124 7.21 -27.94 -23.48
CA VAL A 124 8.50 -28.36 -22.92
C VAL A 124 8.49 -29.87 -22.73
N LYS A 125 7.43 -30.38 -22.09
CA LYS A 125 7.19 -31.82 -21.91
C LYS A 125 5.70 -32.09 -21.65
N LYS A 126 5.25 -33.30 -22.00
CA LYS A 126 3.87 -33.78 -21.82
C LYS A 126 3.87 -35.14 -21.12
N GLY A 127 2.72 -35.53 -20.58
CA GLY A 127 2.54 -36.84 -19.95
C GLY A 127 3.19 -36.91 -18.58
N LEU A 128 3.06 -35.83 -17.80
CA LEU A 128 3.64 -35.66 -16.48
C LEU A 128 2.60 -35.89 -15.39
N THR A 129 3.04 -36.30 -14.20
CA THR A 129 2.26 -36.09 -12.98
C THR A 129 2.18 -34.60 -12.64
N GLU A 130 1.32 -34.24 -11.67
CA GLU A 130 1.23 -32.85 -11.22
C GLU A 130 2.55 -32.38 -10.59
N GLU A 131 3.17 -33.20 -9.74
CA GLU A 131 4.43 -32.89 -9.07
C GLU A 131 5.56 -32.73 -10.08
N GLU A 132 5.66 -33.63 -11.05
CA GLU A 132 6.65 -33.54 -12.13
C GLU A 132 6.46 -32.26 -12.97
N ALA A 133 5.22 -31.85 -13.21
CA ALA A 133 4.93 -30.62 -13.95
C ALA A 133 5.26 -29.35 -13.16
N VAL A 134 5.02 -29.35 -11.85
CA VAL A 134 5.36 -28.24 -10.94
C VAL A 134 6.87 -28.06 -10.83
N GLU A 135 7.61 -29.16 -10.72
CA GLU A 135 9.07 -29.15 -10.70
C GLU A 135 9.63 -28.66 -12.04
N LEU A 136 9.15 -29.23 -13.16
CA LEU A 136 9.62 -28.84 -14.49
C LEU A 136 9.29 -27.38 -14.85
N GLU A 137 8.13 -26.86 -14.45
CA GLU A 137 7.77 -25.45 -14.62
C GLU A 137 8.80 -24.54 -13.93
N SER A 138 9.22 -24.91 -12.71
CA SER A 138 10.22 -24.17 -11.94
C SER A 138 11.61 -24.28 -12.56
N GLN A 139 12.00 -25.45 -13.02
CA GLN A 139 13.27 -25.67 -13.72
C GLN A 139 13.35 -24.85 -15.02
N GLU A 140 12.26 -24.81 -15.79
CA GLU A 140 12.22 -24.07 -17.04
C GLU A 140 12.30 -22.56 -16.82
N MET A 141 11.56 -22.02 -15.83
CA MET A 141 11.70 -20.62 -15.43
C MET A 141 13.14 -20.29 -15.00
N THR A 142 13.76 -21.18 -14.22
CA THR A 142 15.15 -21.01 -13.76
C THR A 142 16.12 -20.97 -14.94
N ARG A 143 15.98 -21.90 -15.88
CA ARG A 143 16.79 -21.97 -17.11
C ARG A 143 16.69 -20.67 -17.89
N ILE A 144 15.47 -20.20 -18.17
CA ILE A 144 15.23 -18.97 -18.92
C ILE A 144 15.85 -17.77 -18.21
N LEU A 145 15.61 -17.61 -16.91
CA LEU A 145 16.13 -16.47 -16.14
C LEU A 145 17.65 -16.48 -15.99
N ASN A 146 18.29 -17.65 -16.02
CA ASN A 146 19.73 -17.81 -15.80
C ASN A 146 20.59 -17.88 -17.07
N GLU A 147 20.01 -18.35 -18.18
CA GLU A 147 20.73 -18.71 -19.41
C GLU A 147 20.32 -17.88 -20.63
N THR A 148 19.18 -17.18 -20.58
CA THR A 148 18.68 -16.35 -21.68
C THR A 148 18.52 -14.90 -21.25
N ASN A 149 18.18 -14.03 -22.22
CA ASN A 149 17.80 -12.65 -21.96
C ASN A 149 16.27 -12.43 -21.99
N ASP A 150 15.48 -13.48 -22.23
CA ASP A 150 14.03 -13.40 -22.38
C ASP A 150 13.38 -12.86 -21.10
N ARG A 151 12.30 -12.08 -21.23
CA ARG A 151 11.65 -11.42 -20.09
C ARG A 151 10.36 -12.14 -19.67
N LEU A 152 10.46 -13.00 -18.67
CA LEU A 152 9.26 -13.67 -18.14
C LEU A 152 8.30 -12.68 -17.46
N THR A 153 7.00 -12.95 -17.59
CA THR A 153 5.90 -12.22 -16.94
C THR A 153 5.26 -13.00 -15.78
N ASN A 154 5.80 -14.19 -15.47
CA ASN A 154 5.42 -15.02 -14.32
C ASN A 154 5.61 -14.23 -13.02
N ARG A 155 4.53 -14.00 -12.26
CA ARG A 155 4.60 -13.22 -11.02
C ARG A 155 5.40 -13.90 -9.91
N MET A 156 5.34 -15.23 -9.87
CA MET A 156 6.11 -16.05 -8.94
C MET A 156 7.17 -16.79 -9.74
N ILE A 157 8.41 -16.68 -9.29
CA ILE A 157 9.57 -17.33 -9.90
C ILE A 157 10.38 -18.05 -8.80
N PRO A 158 11.15 -19.09 -9.15
CA PRO A 158 11.99 -19.78 -8.18
C PRO A 158 12.98 -18.84 -7.51
N PHE A 159 13.32 -19.12 -6.24
CA PHE A 159 14.37 -18.37 -5.55
C PHE A 159 15.74 -18.64 -6.19
N PHE A 160 16.67 -17.69 -5.99
CA PHE A 160 18.07 -17.77 -6.44
C PHE A 160 18.30 -17.78 -7.96
N THR A 161 17.32 -17.32 -8.74
CA THR A 161 17.56 -17.00 -10.15
C THR A 161 18.47 -15.77 -10.28
N LYS A 162 19.26 -15.70 -11.36
CA LYS A 162 20.15 -14.56 -11.64
C LYS A 162 19.40 -13.27 -11.95
N ARG A 163 18.16 -13.40 -12.47
CA ARG A 163 17.28 -12.29 -12.83
C ARG A 163 15.93 -12.43 -12.12
N GLY A 164 15.32 -11.28 -11.82
CA GLY A 164 13.98 -11.19 -11.25
C GLY A 164 12.87 -11.46 -12.26
N ASN A 165 11.63 -11.34 -11.79
CA ASN A 165 10.42 -11.64 -12.56
C ASN A 165 9.96 -10.49 -13.49
N GLY A 166 10.76 -9.43 -13.61
CA GLY A 166 10.49 -8.29 -14.49
C GLY A 166 9.53 -7.23 -13.94
N TYR A 167 8.94 -7.43 -12.75
CA TYR A 167 8.06 -6.44 -12.13
C TYR A 167 8.83 -5.37 -11.33
N ASP A 168 10.14 -5.55 -11.17
CA ASP A 168 11.03 -4.58 -10.56
C ASP A 168 11.24 -3.36 -11.47
N ARG A 169 11.64 -2.25 -10.85
CA ARG A 169 11.95 -0.99 -11.54
C ARG A 169 13.05 -1.23 -12.57
N SER A 170 12.82 -0.77 -13.81
CA SER A 170 13.82 -0.88 -14.87
C SER A 170 15.12 -0.15 -14.50
N SER A 171 16.25 -0.73 -14.89
CA SER A 171 17.59 -0.13 -14.78
C SER A 171 17.74 1.20 -15.53
N ASN A 172 16.91 1.44 -16.55
CA ASN A 172 16.89 2.71 -17.29
C ASN A 172 16.07 3.79 -16.58
N THR A 173 15.35 3.45 -15.51
CA THR A 173 14.71 4.44 -14.66
C THR A 173 15.77 5.07 -13.73
N PRO A 174 15.89 6.41 -13.69
CA PRO A 174 16.79 7.08 -12.78
C PRO A 174 16.62 6.59 -11.32
N SER A 175 17.76 6.38 -10.66
CA SER A 175 17.82 6.06 -9.24
C SER A 175 17.38 7.25 -8.39
N PHE A 176 16.93 6.96 -7.17
CA PHE A 176 16.57 8.00 -6.21
C PHE A 176 17.78 8.80 -5.78
N GLN A 177 17.54 10.09 -5.55
CA GLN A 177 18.54 11.03 -5.07
C GLN A 177 17.91 11.92 -4.01
N PHE A 178 18.71 12.30 -3.02
CA PHE A 178 18.28 13.17 -1.94
C PHE A 178 17.80 14.52 -2.48
N GLU A 179 16.63 14.94 -2.01
CA GLU A 179 15.88 16.11 -2.45
C GLU A 179 15.79 16.24 -3.98
N THR A 180 15.63 15.14 -4.72
CA THR A 180 15.34 15.20 -6.15
C THR A 180 14.04 14.48 -6.41
N ALA A 181 13.13 15.14 -7.12
CA ALA A 181 11.91 14.47 -7.54
C ALA A 181 12.26 13.26 -8.43
N PRO A 182 11.75 12.06 -8.10
CA PRO A 182 11.94 10.90 -8.94
C PRO A 182 11.16 11.08 -10.24
N THR A 183 11.38 10.17 -11.18
CA THR A 183 10.51 10.01 -12.34
C THR A 183 9.39 9.03 -12.01
N LEU A 184 8.25 9.19 -12.71
CA LEU A 184 7.29 8.10 -12.87
C LEU A 184 8.02 6.94 -13.55
N TYR A 185 8.11 5.81 -12.85
CA TYR A 185 8.96 4.71 -13.26
C TYR A 185 8.28 3.77 -14.23
N VAL A 186 9.08 2.96 -14.91
CA VAL A 186 8.61 1.80 -15.66
C VAL A 186 9.28 0.55 -15.09
N ASN A 187 8.55 -0.55 -15.03
CA ASN A 187 9.16 -1.84 -14.72
C ASN A 187 9.82 -2.46 -15.96
N GLU A 188 10.62 -3.51 -15.77
CA GLU A 188 11.35 -4.14 -16.87
C GLU A 188 10.42 -4.74 -17.94
N ILE A 189 9.25 -5.28 -17.57
CA ILE A 189 8.24 -5.79 -18.51
C ILE A 189 7.66 -4.66 -19.36
N GLU A 190 7.30 -3.55 -18.73
CA GLU A 190 6.71 -2.37 -19.36
C GLU A 190 7.66 -1.72 -20.35
N GLU A 191 8.93 -1.61 -19.98
CA GLU A 191 9.95 -1.10 -20.88
C GLU A 191 10.17 -2.05 -22.07
N HIS A 192 10.35 -3.34 -21.79
CA HIS A 192 10.74 -4.32 -22.80
C HIS A 192 9.63 -4.58 -23.83
N TYR A 193 8.40 -4.87 -23.36
CA TYR A 193 7.29 -5.24 -24.24
C TYR A 193 6.41 -4.08 -24.67
N TYR A 194 6.36 -2.98 -23.92
CA TYR A 194 5.47 -1.86 -24.24
C TYR A 194 6.25 -0.61 -24.69
N ASN A 195 7.59 -0.68 -24.70
CA ASN A 195 8.47 0.44 -25.02
C ASN A 195 8.11 1.70 -24.21
N LEU A 196 7.61 1.50 -22.99
CA LEU A 196 7.30 2.60 -22.09
C LEU A 196 8.60 3.15 -21.54
N LYS A 197 8.62 4.47 -21.36
CA LYS A 197 9.78 5.19 -20.83
C LYS A 197 9.40 5.88 -19.53
N PRO A 198 10.36 6.06 -18.61
CA PRO A 198 10.17 6.91 -17.45
C PRO A 198 9.69 8.30 -17.85
N GLN A 199 8.82 8.89 -17.04
CA GLN A 199 8.24 10.21 -17.30
C GLN A 199 8.52 11.16 -16.13
N LEU A 200 8.74 12.42 -16.43
CA LEU A 200 8.85 13.46 -15.40
C LEU A 200 7.46 13.80 -14.86
N PHE A 201 7.42 14.29 -13.62
CA PHE A 201 6.26 14.98 -13.09
C PHE A 201 6.04 16.30 -13.82
N ASP A 202 4.83 16.84 -13.75
CA ASP A 202 4.51 18.14 -14.33
C ASP A 202 5.25 19.25 -13.59
N GLU A 203 5.57 20.34 -14.29
CA GLU A 203 6.09 21.55 -13.65
C GLU A 203 5.02 22.19 -12.75
N VAL A 204 5.45 22.65 -11.57
CA VAL A 204 4.53 23.18 -10.55
C VAL A 204 3.95 24.52 -11.00
N ILE A 205 2.62 24.59 -11.02
CA ILE A 205 1.85 25.80 -11.35
C ILE A 205 1.03 26.20 -10.12
N LEU A 206 1.20 27.44 -9.64
CA LEU A 206 0.60 27.93 -8.41
C LEU A 206 -0.93 27.82 -8.41
N GLU A 207 -1.60 28.13 -9.53
CA GLU A 207 -3.06 28.06 -9.64
C GLU A 207 -3.60 26.64 -9.44
N SER A 208 -2.80 25.62 -9.77
CA SER A 208 -3.15 24.21 -9.60
C SER A 208 -3.06 23.76 -8.15
N LEU A 209 -2.40 24.53 -7.27
CA LEU A 209 -2.24 24.22 -5.85
C LEU A 209 -3.43 24.66 -4.98
N LYS A 210 -4.53 25.18 -5.56
CA LYS A 210 -5.70 25.66 -4.81
C LYS A 210 -6.41 24.58 -3.97
N ALA A 211 -6.52 23.35 -4.49
CA ALA A 211 -7.16 22.25 -3.80
C ALA A 211 -6.47 20.90 -4.14
N PRO A 212 -5.23 20.70 -3.67
CA PRO A 212 -4.43 19.54 -4.02
C PRO A 212 -4.81 18.35 -3.14
N VAL A 213 -4.44 17.15 -3.60
CA VAL A 213 -4.53 15.90 -2.84
C VAL A 213 -3.13 15.30 -2.74
N PHE A 214 -2.73 14.90 -1.55
CA PHE A 214 -1.49 14.15 -1.36
C PHE A 214 -1.72 12.66 -1.64
N MET A 215 -0.89 12.09 -2.49
CA MET A 215 -0.87 10.68 -2.86
C MET A 215 0.21 10.00 -2.04
N ASN A 216 -0.17 9.42 -0.90
CA ASN A 216 0.74 8.90 0.13
C ASN A 216 0.65 7.38 0.32
N TRP A 217 0.21 6.66 -0.71
CA TRP A 217 -0.08 5.22 -0.62
C TRP A 217 1.13 4.32 -0.89
N ASN A 218 2.17 4.85 -1.55
CA ASN A 218 3.46 4.20 -1.78
C ASN A 218 4.53 4.99 -1.02
N ILE A 219 4.56 4.84 0.30
CA ILE A 219 5.71 5.26 1.11
C ILE A 219 6.46 3.97 1.45
N ASP A 220 7.45 3.64 0.64
CA ASP A 220 8.36 2.52 0.85
C ASP A 220 9.74 3.01 1.30
N ASP A 221 10.68 2.09 1.50
CA ASP A 221 12.05 2.43 1.90
C ASP A 221 12.74 3.42 0.93
N GLN A 222 12.27 3.54 -0.31
CA GLN A 222 12.84 4.42 -1.34
C GLN A 222 12.56 5.90 -1.02
N VAL A 223 11.46 6.19 -0.31
CA VAL A 223 11.15 7.51 0.26
C VAL A 223 12.27 7.99 1.18
N ASN A 224 12.93 7.09 1.92
CA ASN A 224 14.04 7.49 2.81
C ASN A 224 15.20 8.11 2.04
N THR A 225 15.48 7.66 0.82
CA THR A 225 16.56 8.22 0.00
C THR A 225 16.22 9.62 -0.48
N ILE A 226 14.96 9.85 -0.89
CA ILE A 226 14.48 11.16 -1.37
C ILE A 226 14.52 12.20 -0.26
N TYR A 227 14.08 11.85 0.96
CA TYR A 227 13.90 12.82 2.05
C TYR A 227 14.95 12.73 3.16
N GLY A 228 15.96 11.86 3.02
CA GLY A 228 16.99 11.65 4.04
C GLY A 228 16.42 11.11 5.36
N GLY A 229 15.41 10.24 5.26
CA GLY A 229 14.69 9.70 6.43
C GLY A 229 13.79 10.70 7.16
N ASN A 230 13.48 11.86 6.56
CA ASN A 230 12.67 12.90 7.20
C ASN A 230 11.55 13.42 6.29
N VAL A 231 10.74 12.51 5.75
CA VAL A 231 9.59 12.86 4.88
C VAL A 231 8.58 13.77 5.59
N GLU A 232 8.42 13.61 6.91
CA GLU A 232 7.51 14.39 7.73
C GLU A 232 7.81 15.90 7.66
N LYS A 233 9.09 16.28 7.70
CA LYS A 233 9.51 17.69 7.58
C LYS A 233 8.99 18.30 6.28
N TYR A 234 9.26 17.66 5.14
CA TYR A 234 8.86 18.18 3.83
C TYR A 234 7.35 18.26 3.69
N LEU A 235 6.64 17.23 4.17
CA LEU A 235 5.19 17.20 4.09
C LEU A 235 4.57 18.27 5.00
N GLY A 236 5.05 18.41 6.23
CA GLY A 236 4.59 19.41 7.20
C GLY A 236 4.85 20.84 6.74
N GLU A 237 6.06 21.12 6.25
CA GLU A 237 6.42 22.42 5.66
C GLU A 237 5.54 22.74 4.45
N THR A 238 5.38 21.79 3.53
CA THR A 238 4.55 21.97 2.32
C THR A 238 3.09 22.21 2.66
N LYS A 239 2.50 21.41 3.55
CA LYS A 239 1.10 21.61 4.00
C LYS A 239 0.91 22.96 4.67
N SER A 240 1.86 23.36 5.51
CA SER A 240 1.83 24.66 6.18
C SER A 240 1.86 25.80 5.17
N LEU A 241 2.75 25.75 4.17
CA LEU A 241 2.85 26.74 3.10
C LEU A 241 1.58 26.78 2.24
N LEU A 242 1.05 25.62 1.83
CA LEU A 242 -0.21 25.52 1.10
C LEU A 242 -1.39 26.17 1.86
N LEU A 243 -1.52 25.86 3.16
CA LEU A 243 -2.58 26.42 4.01
C LEU A 243 -2.43 27.94 4.18
N LYS A 244 -1.21 28.43 4.38
CA LYS A 244 -0.90 29.87 4.41
C LYS A 244 -1.36 30.58 3.12
N ASN A 245 -1.31 29.87 2.00
CA ASN A 245 -1.64 30.41 0.68
C ASN A 245 -3.11 30.16 0.28
N GLY A 246 -3.96 29.86 1.26
CA GLY A 246 -5.41 29.68 1.06
C GLY A 246 -5.78 28.37 0.37
N SER A 247 -4.85 27.43 0.24
CA SER A 247 -5.11 26.13 -0.39
C SER A 247 -5.97 25.25 0.51
N LYS A 248 -6.89 24.49 -0.08
CA LYS A 248 -7.71 23.51 0.62
C LYS A 248 -7.28 22.09 0.27
N VAL A 249 -6.41 21.51 1.10
CA VAL A 249 -5.99 20.11 0.94
C VAL A 249 -7.19 19.18 1.04
N LEU A 250 -7.42 18.39 0.00
CA LEU A 250 -8.55 17.46 -0.09
C LEU A 250 -8.14 16.04 0.29
N LYS A 251 -9.11 15.24 0.75
CA LYS A 251 -8.91 13.84 1.13
C LYS A 251 -9.12 12.83 0.00
N SER A 252 -9.88 13.22 -1.02
CA SER A 252 -10.27 12.33 -2.11
C SER A 252 -9.67 12.79 -3.42
N GLN A 253 -8.85 11.95 -4.04
CA GLN A 253 -8.21 12.25 -5.32
C GLN A 253 -9.21 12.52 -6.44
N TYR A 254 -10.44 11.98 -6.33
CA TYR A 254 -11.50 12.12 -7.34
C TYR A 254 -12.63 13.08 -6.93
N ALA A 255 -12.40 13.97 -5.96
CA ALA A 255 -13.34 15.06 -5.73
C ALA A 255 -13.38 16.00 -6.96
N LYS A 256 -14.57 16.48 -7.34
CA LYS A 256 -14.72 17.39 -8.49
C LYS A 256 -13.88 18.67 -8.36
N SER A 257 -13.59 19.09 -7.14
CA SER A 257 -12.77 20.25 -6.83
C SER A 257 -11.26 19.98 -6.80
N THR A 258 -10.80 18.75 -6.98
CA THR A 258 -9.35 18.42 -6.93
C THR A 258 -8.61 19.13 -8.06
N THR A 259 -7.64 19.98 -7.74
CA THR A 259 -6.91 20.75 -8.76
C THR A 259 -5.56 20.16 -9.12
N ALA A 260 -4.91 19.43 -8.22
CA ALA A 260 -3.64 18.76 -8.45
C ALA A 260 -3.49 17.49 -7.58
N TRP A 261 -2.60 16.60 -7.99
CA TRP A 261 -2.13 15.47 -7.19
C TRP A 261 -0.66 15.68 -6.85
N ILE A 262 -0.31 15.52 -5.57
CA ILE A 262 1.06 15.67 -5.06
C ILE A 262 1.52 14.31 -4.56
N TYR A 263 2.45 13.69 -5.28
CA TYR A 263 3.02 12.40 -4.93
C TYR A 263 4.11 12.56 -3.87
N VAL A 264 4.04 11.72 -2.83
CA VAL A 264 5.04 11.69 -1.76
C VAL A 264 6.17 10.73 -2.11
N GLY A 265 5.85 9.56 -2.66
CA GLY A 265 6.81 8.61 -3.19
C GLY A 265 6.82 8.59 -4.71
N ASP A 266 7.22 7.45 -5.27
CA ASP A 266 7.17 7.21 -6.70
C ASP A 266 5.86 6.52 -7.14
N GLU A 267 5.67 6.43 -8.46
CA GLU A 267 4.56 5.70 -9.05
C GLU A 267 4.92 5.20 -10.45
N SER A 268 4.34 4.07 -10.86
CA SER A 268 4.56 3.56 -12.21
C SER A 268 3.77 4.36 -13.25
N VAL A 269 4.34 4.50 -14.46
CA VAL A 269 3.68 5.15 -15.60
C VAL A 269 2.32 4.51 -15.90
N THR A 270 2.21 3.19 -15.80
CA THR A 270 0.94 2.46 -16.02
C THR A 270 -0.12 2.86 -15.00
N LYS A 271 0.22 2.89 -13.69
CA LYS A 271 -0.71 3.30 -12.64
C LYS A 271 -1.08 4.77 -12.75
N TYR A 272 -0.10 5.63 -13.03
CA TYR A 272 -0.35 7.05 -13.33
C TYR A 272 -1.37 7.21 -14.47
N ASN A 273 -1.17 6.52 -15.60
CA ASN A 273 -2.07 6.57 -16.74
C ASN A 273 -3.48 6.07 -16.40
N LEU A 274 -3.58 5.00 -15.59
CA LEU A 274 -4.86 4.51 -15.08
C LEU A 274 -5.56 5.57 -14.22
N PHE A 275 -4.83 6.23 -13.32
CA PHE A 275 -5.41 7.29 -12.50
C PHE A 275 -5.87 8.48 -13.34
N GLN A 276 -5.08 8.91 -14.33
CA GLN A 276 -5.48 9.99 -15.25
C GLN A 276 -6.73 9.64 -16.04
N LYS A 277 -6.85 8.39 -16.53
CA LYS A 277 -8.07 7.91 -17.19
C LYS A 277 -9.27 7.98 -16.24
N ASN A 278 -9.13 7.47 -15.02
CA ASN A 278 -10.18 7.52 -14.00
C ASN A 278 -10.57 8.96 -13.64
N ALA A 279 -9.63 9.91 -13.64
CA ALA A 279 -9.92 11.33 -13.45
C ALA A 279 -10.70 11.91 -14.63
N LEU A 280 -10.34 11.56 -15.87
CA LEU A 280 -11.11 11.96 -17.05
C LEU A 280 -12.56 11.46 -16.95
N ASP A 281 -12.75 10.20 -16.55
CA ASP A 281 -14.08 9.58 -16.45
C ASP A 281 -14.93 10.17 -15.30
N ARG A 282 -14.31 10.46 -14.14
CA ARG A 282 -15.02 10.85 -12.91
C ARG A 282 -15.11 12.36 -12.69
N ILE A 283 -14.09 13.10 -13.12
CA ILE A 283 -13.96 14.55 -12.94
C ILE A 283 -14.19 15.28 -14.27
N GLY A 284 -13.93 14.65 -15.41
CA GLY A 284 -14.07 15.26 -16.74
C GLY A 284 -12.80 15.92 -17.26
N ARG A 285 -11.65 15.72 -16.59
CA ARG A 285 -10.35 16.28 -17.01
C ARG A 285 -9.17 15.51 -16.42
N LYS A 286 -8.00 15.67 -17.05
CA LYS A 286 -6.72 15.28 -16.46
C LYS A 286 -6.40 16.18 -15.26
N ILE A 287 -5.64 15.63 -14.31
CA ILE A 287 -5.20 16.34 -13.12
C ILE A 287 -3.69 16.57 -13.23
N PRO A 288 -3.21 17.82 -13.12
CA PRO A 288 -1.78 18.09 -12.98
C PRO A 288 -1.19 17.29 -11.82
N THR A 289 -0.04 16.67 -12.08
CA THR A 289 0.59 15.75 -11.14
C THR A 289 2.01 16.20 -10.82
N TYR A 290 2.25 16.46 -9.55
CA TYR A 290 3.51 16.99 -9.03
C TYR A 290 4.14 16.03 -8.05
N HIS A 291 5.44 16.14 -7.86
CA HIS A 291 6.12 15.50 -6.73
C HIS A 291 6.25 16.48 -5.55
N LEU A 292 6.23 15.95 -4.32
CA LEU A 292 6.30 16.75 -3.09
C LEU A 292 7.54 17.64 -3.04
N ILE A 293 8.72 17.13 -3.44
CA ILE A 293 9.96 17.92 -3.47
C ILE A 293 9.82 19.15 -4.36
N ASP A 294 9.24 19.01 -5.55
CA ASP A 294 9.11 20.12 -6.48
C ASP A 294 8.14 21.18 -5.94
N VAL A 295 7.01 20.74 -5.36
CA VAL A 295 6.04 21.64 -4.73
C VAL A 295 6.66 22.35 -3.52
N TRP A 296 7.40 21.61 -2.69
CA TRP A 296 8.09 22.15 -1.51
C TRP A 296 9.10 23.23 -1.91
N ARG A 297 9.96 22.95 -2.89
CA ARG A 297 10.93 23.93 -3.43
C ARG A 297 10.23 25.13 -4.02
N PHE A 298 9.25 24.90 -4.89
CA PHE A 298 8.47 25.96 -5.52
C PHE A 298 7.85 26.90 -4.48
N LEU A 299 7.21 26.35 -3.44
CA LEU A 299 6.61 27.17 -2.39
C LEU A 299 7.64 27.91 -1.54
N LYS A 300 8.84 27.35 -1.33
CA LYS A 300 9.94 28.00 -0.60
C LYS A 300 10.57 29.14 -1.38
N ASP A 301 10.80 28.94 -2.68
CA ASP A 301 11.43 29.96 -3.53
C ASP A 301 10.50 31.15 -3.80
N ASN A 302 9.18 30.95 -3.66
CA ASN A 302 8.18 32.00 -3.80
C ASN A 302 7.70 32.57 -2.44
N ILE A 303 8.46 32.37 -1.35
CA ILE A 303 8.10 32.81 0.01
C ILE A 303 7.80 34.31 0.13
N ASP A 304 8.45 35.18 -0.65
CA ASP A 304 8.31 36.64 -0.54
C ASP A 304 6.94 37.18 -1.03
N GLU A 305 6.14 36.37 -1.73
CA GLU A 305 4.73 36.67 -2.03
C GLU A 305 3.77 36.30 -0.87
N PHE A 306 4.30 35.75 0.23
CA PHE A 306 3.51 35.16 1.31
C PHE A 306 3.91 35.70 2.68
N PRO A 307 3.10 36.60 3.30
CA PRO A 307 3.40 37.07 4.63
C PRO A 307 3.32 35.89 5.63
N PRO A 308 4.25 35.82 6.59
CA PRO A 308 4.29 34.72 7.55
C PRO A 308 3.04 34.75 8.46
N PHE A 309 2.24 33.69 8.44
CA PHE A 309 1.46 33.34 9.63
C PHE A 309 2.41 32.75 10.69
N PRO A 310 2.26 33.16 11.96
CA PRO A 310 3.21 32.82 13.01
C PRO A 310 3.32 31.31 13.22
N LEU A 311 4.56 30.85 13.41
CA LEU A 311 4.86 29.54 13.98
C LEU A 311 4.09 29.39 15.29
N ILE A 312 3.36 28.27 15.45
CA ILE A 312 2.78 27.88 16.72
C ILE A 312 3.90 27.23 17.55
N ASN A 313 4.80 28.05 18.06
CA ASN A 313 5.68 27.70 19.17
C ASN A 313 5.37 28.65 20.32
N GLU A 314 4.17 28.55 20.87
CA GLU A 314 3.88 29.09 22.20
C GLU A 314 2.96 28.12 22.93
N LEU A 315 3.38 27.77 24.13
CA LEU A 315 2.63 27.02 25.14
C LEU A 315 1.23 27.63 25.29
N THR A 316 0.23 27.09 24.59
CA THR A 316 -1.14 27.14 25.09
C THR A 316 -1.13 26.38 26.40
N ASN A 317 -1.42 27.04 27.53
CA ASN A 317 -1.60 26.38 28.82
C ASN A 317 -2.58 25.20 28.64
N LEU A 318 -2.04 23.99 28.61
CA LEU A 318 -2.83 22.75 28.55
C LEU A 318 -3.34 22.50 29.97
N ASN A 319 -4.65 22.50 30.13
CA ASN A 319 -5.29 22.14 31.40
C ASN A 319 -6.21 20.93 31.18
N PRO A 320 -5.67 19.78 30.74
CA PRO A 320 -6.49 18.61 30.50
C PRO A 320 -7.02 18.13 31.86
N THR A 321 -8.34 18.10 32.00
CA THR A 321 -8.99 17.55 33.19
C THR A 321 -9.42 16.12 32.86
N HIS A 322 -8.72 15.14 33.41
CA HIS A 322 -9.02 13.73 33.21
C HIS A 322 -8.68 12.89 34.43
N ASN A 323 -9.31 11.71 34.50
CA ASN A 323 -9.09 10.73 35.56
C ASN A 323 -8.12 9.61 35.13
N ARG A 324 -7.45 9.74 33.98
CA ARG A 324 -6.47 8.75 33.50
C ARG A 324 -5.29 8.62 34.46
N VAL A 325 -4.85 7.39 34.69
CA VAL A 325 -3.62 7.11 35.43
C VAL A 325 -2.37 7.61 34.67
N PRO A 326 -1.30 8.04 35.37
CA PRO A 326 0.01 8.27 34.74
C PRO A 326 0.52 7.02 34.00
N LEU A 327 1.46 7.18 33.08
CA LEU A 327 1.99 6.07 32.28
C LEU A 327 2.57 4.96 33.14
N GLU A 328 3.28 5.32 34.21
CA GLU A 328 3.87 4.40 35.18
C GLU A 328 2.82 3.60 35.97
N GLY A 329 1.58 4.09 35.99
CA GLY A 329 0.44 3.45 36.65
C GLY A 329 -0.38 2.54 35.73
N ILE A 330 0.02 2.39 34.46
CA ILE A 330 -0.64 1.48 33.51
C ILE A 330 -0.29 0.02 33.87
N LYS A 331 -1.30 -0.81 34.00
CA LYS A 331 -1.16 -2.25 34.19
C LYS A 331 -0.62 -2.89 32.90
N ASN A 332 0.20 -3.92 33.03
CA ASN A 332 0.76 -4.68 31.90
C ASN A 332 1.56 -3.81 30.90
N LEU A 333 2.11 -2.66 31.32
CA LEU A 333 2.81 -1.71 30.43
C LEU A 333 3.92 -2.37 29.59
N TYR A 334 4.63 -3.34 30.17
CA TYR A 334 5.74 -4.06 29.52
C TYR A 334 5.35 -5.46 29.03
N ASP A 335 4.07 -5.82 29.10
CA ASP A 335 3.53 -7.11 28.66
C ASP A 335 2.45 -6.88 27.61
N VAL A 336 2.89 -6.73 26.35
CA VAL A 336 2.03 -6.33 25.22
C VAL A 336 0.91 -7.33 24.99
N SER A 337 1.18 -8.64 25.08
CA SER A 337 0.17 -9.68 24.88
C SER A 337 -0.92 -9.58 25.92
N LYS A 338 -0.55 -9.47 27.19
CA LYS A 338 -1.50 -9.36 28.28
C LYS A 338 -2.25 -8.03 28.28
N GLY A 339 -1.56 -6.95 27.93
CA GLY A 339 -2.17 -5.63 27.75
C GLY A 339 -3.20 -5.61 26.63
N PHE A 340 -2.93 -6.34 25.54
CA PHE A 340 -3.87 -6.56 24.46
C PHE A 340 -5.10 -7.34 24.93
N ASP A 341 -4.91 -8.51 25.52
CA ASP A 341 -6.00 -9.41 25.92
C ASP A 341 -6.92 -8.78 26.98
N GLU A 342 -6.35 -8.13 27.99
CA GLU A 342 -7.13 -7.55 29.09
C GLU A 342 -7.77 -6.20 28.72
N GLY A 343 -7.15 -5.42 27.83
CA GLY A 343 -7.60 -4.07 27.51
C GLY A 343 -8.46 -3.94 26.25
N MET A 344 -8.29 -4.82 25.25
CA MET A 344 -9.05 -4.80 24.00
C MET A 344 -10.58 -4.88 24.20
N PRO A 345 -11.14 -5.72 25.09
CA PRO A 345 -12.59 -5.79 25.30
C PRO A 345 -13.20 -4.44 25.70
N TYR A 346 -12.52 -3.71 26.59
CA TYR A 346 -12.96 -2.37 27.00
C TYR A 346 -12.91 -1.37 25.85
N TRP A 347 -11.89 -1.43 24.99
CA TRP A 347 -11.84 -0.58 23.80
C TRP A 347 -13.00 -0.89 22.84
N GLN A 348 -13.31 -2.17 22.59
CA GLN A 348 -14.41 -2.56 21.71
C GLN A 348 -15.76 -2.05 22.22
N GLU A 349 -16.03 -2.21 23.52
CA GLU A 349 -17.23 -1.67 24.15
C GLU A 349 -17.25 -0.13 24.07
N GLY A 350 -16.12 0.52 24.37
CA GLY A 350 -15.98 1.98 24.30
C GLY A 350 -16.22 2.52 22.89
N ASP A 351 -15.73 1.84 21.84
CA ASP A 351 -15.93 2.28 20.46
C ASP A 351 -17.39 2.11 20.02
N LYS A 352 -18.09 1.09 20.54
CA LYS A 352 -19.53 0.93 20.37
C LYS A 352 -20.30 2.08 21.01
N GLU A 353 -19.98 2.42 22.26
CA GLU A 353 -20.59 3.56 22.97
C GLU A 353 -20.32 4.89 22.26
N ARG A 354 -19.09 5.11 21.77
CA ARG A 354 -18.71 6.29 20.98
C ARG A 354 -19.55 6.43 19.71
N LYS A 355 -19.76 5.32 18.98
CA LYS A 355 -20.59 5.26 17.77
C LYS A 355 -22.06 5.52 18.08
N ASN A 356 -22.56 5.05 19.22
CA ASN A 356 -23.91 5.33 19.72
C ASN A 356 -24.08 6.76 20.21
N GLY A 357 -22.98 7.50 20.42
CA GLY A 357 -22.99 8.90 20.84
C GLY A 357 -22.85 9.11 22.35
N ASN A 358 -22.63 8.03 23.12
CA ASN A 358 -22.41 8.07 24.56
C ASN A 358 -20.93 8.34 24.85
N LEU A 359 -20.50 9.59 24.64
CA LEU A 359 -19.07 9.94 24.55
C LEU A 359 -18.35 9.86 25.89
N GLU A 360 -18.98 10.27 26.97
CA GLU A 360 -18.44 10.23 28.32
C GLU A 360 -18.19 8.78 28.74
N ARG A 361 -19.20 7.91 28.51
CA ARG A 361 -19.07 6.46 28.77
C ARG A 361 -18.00 5.81 27.91
N ALA A 362 -17.90 6.21 26.65
CA ALA A 362 -16.84 5.73 25.76
C ALA A 362 -15.45 6.10 26.29
N ILE A 363 -15.27 7.32 26.79
CA ILE A 363 -14.00 7.78 27.37
C ILE A 363 -13.65 6.97 28.63
N GLU A 364 -14.60 6.70 29.52
CA GLU A 364 -14.37 5.82 30.68
C GLU A 364 -13.89 4.42 30.27
N LEU A 365 -14.50 3.84 29.23
CA LEU A 365 -14.11 2.53 28.71
C LEU A 365 -12.75 2.57 28.03
N PHE A 366 -12.41 3.65 27.34
CA PHE A 366 -11.07 3.85 26.80
C PHE A 366 -10.03 4.01 27.92
N ASP A 367 -10.37 4.70 29.01
CA ASP A 367 -9.51 4.84 30.18
C ASP A 367 -9.24 3.48 30.83
N LEU A 368 -10.24 2.60 30.88
CA LEU A 368 -10.08 1.21 31.32
C LEU A 368 -9.23 0.38 30.35
N ALA A 369 -9.43 0.52 29.04
CA ALA A 369 -8.60 -0.15 28.04
C ALA A 369 -7.13 0.24 28.19
N ARG A 370 -6.88 1.56 28.27
CA ARG A 370 -5.56 2.14 28.48
C ARG A 370 -4.95 1.69 29.81
N TYR A 371 -5.73 1.70 30.89
CA TYR A 371 -5.28 1.26 32.21
C TYR A 371 -4.83 -0.20 32.22
N ASN A 372 -5.49 -1.08 31.46
CA ASN A 372 -5.12 -2.50 31.37
C ASN A 372 -3.94 -2.78 30.42
N GLY A 373 -3.34 -1.75 29.81
CA GLY A 373 -2.16 -1.90 28.95
C GLY A 373 -2.46 -1.93 27.46
N TYR A 374 -3.69 -1.66 27.02
CA TYR A 374 -4.01 -1.65 25.59
C TYR A 374 -3.32 -0.50 24.87
N GLU A 375 -2.37 -0.83 24.00
CA GLU A 375 -1.60 0.13 23.21
C GLU A 375 -1.78 -0.16 21.73
N ALA A 376 -2.79 0.47 21.12
CA ALA A 376 -3.04 0.31 19.69
C ALA A 376 -3.44 1.66 19.05
N PRO A 377 -3.06 1.91 17.78
CA PRO A 377 -3.51 3.09 17.04
C PRO A 377 -5.02 3.31 17.08
N ALA A 378 -5.81 2.22 17.12
CA ALA A 378 -7.26 2.26 17.18
C ALA A 378 -7.80 2.92 18.48
N LEU A 379 -7.14 2.68 19.63
CA LEU A 379 -7.53 3.30 20.90
C LEU A 379 -7.38 4.82 20.83
N TYR A 380 -6.20 5.30 20.44
CA TYR A 380 -5.91 6.73 20.34
C TYR A 380 -6.79 7.44 19.30
N LYS A 381 -7.07 6.81 18.15
CA LYS A 381 -8.05 7.34 17.19
C LYS A 381 -9.44 7.48 17.81
N SER A 382 -9.86 6.50 18.60
CA SER A 382 -11.18 6.50 19.25
C SER A 382 -11.29 7.60 20.31
N TYR A 383 -10.28 7.75 21.16
CA TYR A 383 -10.16 8.85 22.12
C TYR A 383 -10.25 10.22 21.45
N THR A 384 -9.39 10.46 20.46
CA THR A 384 -9.31 11.77 19.80
C THR A 384 -10.62 12.11 19.08
N MET A 385 -11.35 11.12 18.57
CA MET A 385 -12.70 11.31 18.02
C MET A 385 -13.73 11.69 19.08
N ALA A 386 -13.70 11.05 20.26
CA ALA A 386 -14.60 11.37 21.35
C ALA A 386 -14.38 12.80 21.88
N PHE A 387 -13.13 13.14 22.25
CA PHE A 387 -12.78 14.47 22.74
C PHE A 387 -13.07 15.59 21.72
N ARG A 388 -12.78 15.34 20.44
CA ARG A 388 -13.11 16.29 19.35
C ARG A 388 -14.59 16.62 19.31
N LYS A 389 -15.44 15.61 19.48
CA LYS A 389 -16.90 15.76 19.42
C LYS A 389 -17.45 16.49 20.65
N LEU A 390 -16.81 16.31 21.82
CA LEU A 390 -17.06 17.10 23.03
C LEU A 390 -16.47 18.52 23.00
N LYS A 391 -15.66 18.85 21.98
CA LYS A 391 -14.87 20.09 21.90
C LYS A 391 -13.94 20.28 23.10
N ASP A 392 -13.47 19.16 23.65
CA ASP A 392 -12.46 19.10 24.70
C ASP A 392 -11.08 18.96 24.05
N TYR A 393 -10.57 20.08 23.57
CA TYR A 393 -9.33 20.10 22.80
C TYR A 393 -8.09 19.88 23.68
N ASP A 394 -8.16 20.19 24.97
CA ASP A 394 -7.06 19.93 25.91
C ASP A 394 -6.81 18.44 26.06
N ASN A 395 -7.86 17.66 26.33
CA ASN A 395 -7.74 16.21 26.42
C ASN A 395 -7.45 15.56 25.07
N GLU A 396 -7.96 16.12 23.97
CA GLU A 396 -7.59 15.66 22.62
C GLU A 396 -6.10 15.86 22.34
N ILE A 397 -5.50 16.99 22.73
CA ILE A 397 -4.06 17.22 22.53
C ILE A 397 -3.24 16.29 23.43
N ALA A 398 -3.62 16.19 24.71
CA ALA A 398 -2.88 15.37 25.69
C ALA A 398 -2.80 13.89 25.28
N ILE A 399 -3.90 13.30 24.79
CA ILE A 399 -3.90 11.89 24.37
C ILE A 399 -3.14 11.66 23.05
N ILE A 400 -3.02 12.70 22.21
CA ILE A 400 -2.20 12.63 21.00
C ILE A 400 -0.72 12.68 21.36
N ASP A 401 -0.34 13.55 22.30
CA ASP A 401 1.05 13.65 22.76
C ASP A 401 1.51 12.33 23.38
N GLU A 402 0.67 11.69 24.18
CA GLU A 402 0.94 10.34 24.70
C GLU A 402 1.09 9.29 23.58
N ALA A 403 0.22 9.31 22.57
CA ALA A 403 0.27 8.35 21.47
C ALA A 403 1.58 8.47 20.67
N ILE A 404 2.06 9.70 20.47
CA ILE A 404 3.33 9.99 19.78
C ILE A 404 4.51 9.49 20.63
N GLU A 405 4.52 9.80 21.92
CA GLU A 405 5.58 9.37 22.85
C GLU A 405 5.69 7.85 22.90
N ARG A 406 4.58 7.14 23.13
CA ARG A 406 4.58 5.68 23.24
C ARG A 406 5.02 5.01 21.94
N SER A 407 4.52 5.49 20.79
CA SER A 407 4.88 4.93 19.48
C SER A 407 6.36 5.12 19.10
N GLN A 408 7.08 6.05 19.74
CA GLN A 408 8.52 6.23 19.55
C GLN A 408 9.37 5.29 20.42
N THR A 409 8.77 4.66 21.43
CA THR A 409 9.46 3.85 22.44
C THR A 409 9.25 2.34 22.29
N THR A 410 8.29 1.89 21.46
CA THR A 410 7.97 0.48 21.29
C THR A 410 8.86 -0.19 20.22
N ASP A 411 9.47 -1.34 20.53
CA ASP A 411 10.38 -2.12 19.67
C ASP A 411 9.73 -2.76 18.41
N GLY A 412 8.51 -2.36 18.05
CA GLY A 412 7.69 -2.96 16.97
C GLY A 412 7.72 -2.23 15.62
N GLY A 413 8.56 -1.21 15.46
CA GLY A 413 8.61 -0.36 14.27
C GLY A 413 7.53 0.73 14.27
N VAL A 414 7.90 1.93 13.81
CA VAL A 414 7.02 3.11 13.80
C VAL A 414 6.03 3.00 12.66
N ASN A 415 4.72 3.01 12.94
CA ASN A 415 3.71 3.21 11.90
C ASN A 415 3.69 4.69 11.47
N GLU A 416 4.57 5.05 10.54
CA GLU A 416 4.77 6.43 10.09
C GLU A 416 3.47 7.09 9.58
N SER A 417 2.61 6.32 8.91
CA SER A 417 1.31 6.78 8.42
C SER A 417 0.38 7.23 9.56
N PHE A 418 0.32 6.45 10.64
CA PHE A 418 -0.48 6.77 11.82
C PHE A 418 0.06 8.01 12.56
N ILE A 419 1.39 8.09 12.73
CA ILE A 419 2.03 9.22 13.42
C ILE A 419 1.78 10.53 12.67
N LEU A 420 1.87 10.48 11.35
CA LEU A 420 1.58 11.63 10.52
C LEU A 420 0.10 12.06 10.65
N GLU A 421 -0.84 11.11 10.60
CA GLU A 421 -2.27 11.40 10.77
C GLU A 421 -2.58 12.06 12.12
N ILE A 422 -1.97 11.56 13.21
CA ILE A 422 -2.28 12.05 14.55
C ILE A 422 -1.62 13.40 14.86
N LYS A 423 -0.43 13.68 14.31
CA LYS A 423 0.22 15.00 14.36
C LYS A 423 -0.62 16.06 13.65
N GLU A 424 -1.15 15.79 12.45
CA GLU A 424 -2.08 16.71 11.77
C GLU A 424 -3.32 17.00 12.61
N ARG A 425 -3.83 15.97 13.29
CA ARG A 425 -4.98 16.12 14.17
C ARG A 425 -4.65 17.00 15.37
N ARG A 426 -3.45 16.90 15.92
CA ARG A 426 -2.95 17.72 17.02
C ARG A 426 -2.92 19.20 16.64
N GLU A 427 -2.31 19.53 15.50
CA GLU A 427 -2.24 20.91 15.00
C GLU A 427 -3.64 21.51 14.83
N LYS A 428 -4.56 20.72 14.27
CA LYS A 428 -5.97 21.12 14.14
C LYS A 428 -6.66 21.27 15.49
N ALA A 429 -6.31 20.46 16.50
CA ALA A 429 -6.82 20.61 17.87
C ALA A 429 -6.38 21.93 18.49
N ILE A 430 -5.11 22.30 18.34
CA ILE A 430 -4.57 23.57 18.83
C ILE A 430 -5.28 24.76 18.16
N LEU A 431 -5.45 24.72 16.83
CA LEU A 431 -6.15 25.78 16.10
C LEU A 431 -7.61 25.94 16.58
N LEU A 432 -8.31 24.82 16.79
CA LEU A 432 -9.68 24.83 17.27
C LEU A 432 -9.80 25.30 18.73
N LYS A 433 -8.80 25.00 19.57
CA LYS A 433 -8.69 25.52 20.94
C LYS A 433 -8.53 27.04 20.94
N LYS A 434 -7.55 27.58 20.20
CA LYS A 434 -7.35 29.03 20.07
C LYS A 434 -8.61 29.76 19.63
N LYS A 435 -9.31 29.21 18.62
CA LYS A 435 -10.59 29.74 18.15
C LYS A 435 -11.68 29.71 19.23
N LYS A 436 -11.75 28.67 20.06
CA LYS A 436 -12.70 28.57 21.19
C LYS A 436 -12.38 29.57 22.29
N GLU A 437 -11.10 29.85 22.52
CA GLU A 437 -10.61 30.80 23.53
C GLU A 437 -10.61 32.26 23.05
N GLY A 438 -10.96 32.52 21.78
CA GLY A 438 -10.99 33.87 21.21
C GLY A 438 -9.62 34.47 20.93
N ILE A 439 -8.59 33.63 20.87
CA ILE A 439 -7.20 34.01 20.58
C ILE A 439 -7.03 33.94 19.06
N ASN A 440 -6.83 35.10 18.41
CA ASN A 440 -6.56 35.19 16.96
C ASN A 440 -5.11 34.83 16.64
#